data_AF-G9ZWE8-F1
#
_entry.id   AF-G9ZWE8-F1
#
_cell.length_a   1.000
_cell.length_b   1.000
_cell.length_c   1.000
_cell.angle_alpha   90.00
_cell.angle_beta   90.00
_cell.angle_gamma   90.00
#
_symmetry.space_group_name_H-M   'P 1'
#
loop_
_entity.id
_entity.type
_entity.pdbx_description
1 polymer ?
#
loop_
_entity_poly.entity_id
_entity_poly.type
_entity_poly.pdbx_seq_one_letter_code
_entity_poly.pdbx_strand_id
1 'polypeptide(L)'
;MPTEPGKSSPQDQVQAAAQDAKQAGADLKDEAKRVASEVSAEGAKVARDVKAAGQELGSAAAEKAEALAEQGKQAGAERGAGLAEATRRVADDLEDTSPEIARHVRTAADSIESVANSLRERSVGDLMQDASSFARHQPAAFFGAAMLAGFAIARFAKSSSSGMSGATQTRYPQRGYSGAAHSAGVQGDPSYGVPAPSPAGRAPGWVPAGDERSSEALKPATMPAATLGGAVAHKPGDAKPGSMPTIPKETP
;
A
#
# COMPACT_ATOMS: atom_id res chain seq x y z
N MET A 1 -14.04 -58.97 6.26
CA MET A 1 -14.74 -57.81 5.68
C MET A 1 -14.33 -56.59 6.49
N PRO A 2 -13.55 -55.63 5.96
CA PRO A 2 -13.17 -54.41 6.66
C PRO A 2 -14.36 -53.45 6.79
N THR A 3 -14.55 -52.84 7.95
CA THR A 3 -15.57 -51.81 8.24
C THR A 3 -15.17 -50.46 7.65
N GLU A 4 -16.06 -49.85 6.87
CA GLU A 4 -15.91 -48.49 6.31
C GLU A 4 -15.82 -47.41 7.41
N PRO A 5 -14.97 -46.37 7.24
CA PRO A 5 -14.88 -45.25 8.18
C PRO A 5 -16.09 -44.32 8.04
N GLY A 6 -16.66 -43.93 9.18
CA GLY A 6 -17.90 -43.16 9.30
C GLY A 6 -17.89 -41.82 8.57
N LYS A 7 -18.99 -41.54 7.88
CA LYS A 7 -19.34 -40.23 7.32
C LYS A 7 -19.66 -39.29 8.48
N SER A 8 -18.76 -38.38 8.82
CA SER A 8 -19.02 -37.29 9.77
C SER A 8 -20.21 -36.47 9.25
N SER A 9 -21.23 -36.27 10.08
CA SER A 9 -22.43 -35.55 9.64
C SER A 9 -22.09 -34.06 9.44
N PRO A 10 -22.69 -33.37 8.45
CA PRO A 10 -22.49 -31.92 8.25
C PRO A 10 -22.74 -31.07 9.52
N GLN A 11 -23.54 -31.57 10.45
CA GLN A 11 -23.83 -30.93 11.74
C GLN A 11 -22.65 -30.93 12.73
N ASP A 12 -21.73 -31.90 12.63
CA ASP A 12 -20.54 -31.98 13.50
C ASP A 12 -19.47 -30.97 13.07
N GLN A 13 -19.33 -30.75 11.75
CA GLN A 13 -18.41 -29.75 11.19
C GLN A 13 -18.86 -28.31 11.49
N VAL A 14 -20.18 -28.06 11.48
CA VAL A 14 -20.74 -26.75 11.83
C VAL A 14 -20.57 -26.45 13.32
N GLN A 15 -20.68 -27.46 14.20
CA GLN A 15 -20.43 -27.27 15.63
C GLN A 15 -18.95 -27.06 15.94
N ALA A 16 -18.05 -27.79 15.28
CA ALA A 16 -16.61 -27.57 15.40
C ALA A 16 -16.22 -26.16 14.93
N ALA A 17 -16.68 -25.74 13.74
CA ALA A 17 -16.44 -24.39 13.23
C ALA A 17 -17.05 -23.29 14.12
N ALA A 18 -18.22 -23.54 14.73
CA ALA A 18 -18.82 -22.63 15.68
C ALA A 18 -18.05 -22.53 17.01
N GLN A 19 -17.39 -23.61 17.43
CA GLN A 19 -16.52 -23.61 18.62
C GLN A 19 -15.19 -22.90 18.33
N ASP A 20 -14.58 -23.17 17.18
CA ASP A 20 -13.38 -22.50 16.72
C ASP A 20 -13.60 -20.98 16.57
N ALA A 21 -14.73 -20.57 15.99
CA ALA A 21 -15.11 -19.16 15.89
C ALA A 21 -15.34 -18.50 17.25
N LYS A 22 -15.89 -19.24 18.23
CA LYS A 22 -16.05 -18.75 19.61
C LYS A 22 -14.72 -18.62 20.33
N GLN A 23 -13.78 -19.54 20.11
CA GLN A 23 -12.43 -19.47 20.69
C GLN A 23 -11.62 -18.34 20.06
N ALA A 24 -11.58 -18.24 18.73
CA ALA A 24 -10.93 -17.13 18.04
C ALA A 24 -11.53 -15.78 18.45
N GLY A 25 -12.84 -15.72 18.68
CA GLY A 25 -13.51 -14.52 19.21
C GLY A 25 -13.13 -14.19 20.65
N ALA A 26 -12.89 -15.20 21.49
CA ALA A 26 -12.44 -15.00 22.87
C ALA A 26 -10.99 -14.49 22.90
N ASP A 27 -10.09 -15.11 22.14
CA ASP A 27 -8.69 -14.70 22.02
C ASP A 27 -8.56 -13.28 21.47
N LEU A 28 -9.32 -12.97 20.42
CA LEU A 28 -9.36 -11.62 19.85
C LEU A 28 -9.91 -10.60 20.85
N LYS A 29 -10.90 -10.96 21.67
CA LYS A 29 -11.45 -10.08 22.70
C LYS A 29 -10.42 -9.78 23.79
N ASP A 30 -9.61 -10.76 24.17
CA ASP A 30 -8.56 -10.59 25.16
C ASP A 30 -7.38 -9.76 24.61
N GLU A 31 -7.00 -10.00 23.36
CA GLU A 31 -6.01 -9.17 22.65
C GLU A 31 -6.51 -7.73 22.49
N ALA A 32 -7.76 -7.54 22.07
CA ALA A 32 -8.39 -6.23 21.94
C ALA A 32 -8.46 -5.49 23.27
N LYS A 33 -8.70 -6.18 24.40
CA LYS A 33 -8.65 -5.55 25.73
C LYS A 33 -7.26 -5.06 26.10
N ARG A 34 -6.21 -5.81 25.74
CA ARG A 34 -4.82 -5.40 26.00
C ARG A 34 -4.46 -4.16 25.19
N VAL A 35 -4.71 -4.21 23.88
CA VAL A 35 -4.47 -3.07 22.97
C VAL A 35 -5.31 -1.86 23.39
N ALA A 36 -6.57 -2.05 23.76
CA ALA A 36 -7.43 -0.96 24.23
C ALA A 36 -6.90 -0.33 25.52
N SER A 37 -6.32 -1.11 26.43
CA SER A 37 -5.75 -0.61 27.69
C SER A 37 -4.48 0.22 27.44
N GLU A 38 -3.61 -0.25 26.55
CA GLU A 38 -2.38 0.45 26.13
C GLU A 38 -2.71 1.74 25.39
N VAL A 39 -3.60 1.66 24.39
CA VAL A 39 -4.08 2.82 23.61
C VAL A 39 -4.84 3.80 24.49
N SER A 40 -5.56 3.38 25.54
CA SER A 40 -6.22 4.32 26.45
C SER A 40 -5.21 5.09 27.32
N ALA A 41 -4.16 4.43 27.79
CA ALA A 41 -3.14 5.05 28.62
C ALA A 41 -2.29 6.05 27.83
N GLU A 42 -1.91 5.71 26.59
CA GLU A 42 -1.09 6.57 25.73
C GLU A 42 -1.94 7.56 24.93
N GLY A 43 -3.13 7.14 24.50
CA GLY A 43 -4.07 7.93 23.73
C GLY A 43 -4.61 9.14 24.47
N ALA A 44 -4.63 9.15 25.81
CA ALA A 44 -5.00 10.35 26.57
C ALA A 44 -4.01 11.52 26.41
N LYS A 45 -2.75 11.24 26.06
CA LYS A 45 -1.75 12.26 25.71
C LYS A 45 -1.90 12.68 24.25
N VAL A 46 -1.96 11.71 23.35
CA VAL A 46 -2.17 11.94 21.91
C VAL A 46 -3.45 12.72 21.65
N ALA A 47 -4.54 12.43 22.36
CA ALA A 47 -5.81 13.14 22.22
C ALA A 47 -5.69 14.62 22.64
N ARG A 48 -4.85 14.94 23.63
CA ARG A 48 -4.58 16.34 24.03
C ARG A 48 -3.77 17.06 22.97
N ASP A 49 -2.73 16.43 22.45
CA ASP A 49 -1.87 17.01 21.40
C ASP A 49 -2.65 17.22 20.10
N VAL A 50 -3.48 16.25 19.71
CA VAL A 50 -4.39 16.35 18.55
C VAL A 50 -5.42 17.46 18.76
N LYS A 51 -5.96 17.62 19.97
CA LYS A 51 -6.91 18.70 20.26
C LYS A 51 -6.24 20.08 20.13
N ALA A 52 -5.02 20.24 20.62
CA ALA A 52 -4.26 21.49 20.51
C ALA A 52 -3.93 21.81 19.04
N ALA A 53 -3.35 20.85 18.30
CA ALA A 53 -3.02 21.00 16.89
C ALA A 53 -4.28 21.24 16.03
N GLY A 54 -5.39 20.57 16.35
CA GLY A 54 -6.66 20.70 15.64
C GLY A 54 -7.32 22.07 15.82
N GLN A 55 -7.12 22.74 16.96
CA GLN A 55 -7.62 24.10 17.17
C GLN A 55 -6.87 25.14 16.31
N GLU A 56 -5.58 24.94 16.09
CA GLU A 56 -4.75 25.87 15.29
C GLU A 56 -4.88 25.63 13.79
N LEU A 57 -5.04 24.37 13.35
CA LEU A 57 -5.15 24.00 11.93
C LEU A 57 -6.59 23.94 11.42
N GLY A 58 -7.57 23.91 12.32
CA GLY A 58 -8.97 23.56 12.02
C GLY A 58 -9.64 24.46 11.00
N SER A 59 -9.58 25.78 11.17
CA SER A 59 -10.37 26.70 10.33
C SER A 59 -9.89 26.76 8.88
N ALA A 60 -8.59 26.94 8.66
CA ALA A 60 -8.03 27.06 7.31
C ALA A 60 -8.02 25.73 6.54
N ALA A 61 -7.86 24.60 7.24
CA ALA A 61 -7.96 23.29 6.61
C ALA A 61 -9.42 22.91 6.33
N ALA A 62 -10.35 23.24 7.23
CA ALA A 62 -11.78 22.98 7.05
C ALA A 62 -12.33 23.74 5.84
N GLU A 63 -12.01 25.02 5.67
CA GLU A 63 -12.48 25.81 4.53
C GLU A 63 -12.01 25.22 3.18
N LYS A 64 -10.74 24.80 3.09
CA LYS A 64 -10.21 24.15 1.88
C LYS A 64 -10.80 22.76 1.66
N ALA A 65 -10.99 21.99 2.73
CA ALA A 65 -11.60 20.68 2.66
C ALA A 65 -13.07 20.78 2.23
N GLU A 66 -13.81 21.77 2.73
CA GLU A 66 -15.19 22.04 2.37
C GLU A 66 -15.31 22.41 0.89
N ALA A 67 -14.45 23.31 0.39
CA ALA A 67 -14.44 23.67 -1.03
C ALA A 67 -14.14 22.48 -1.96
N LEU A 68 -13.18 21.61 -1.59
CA LEU A 68 -12.86 20.41 -2.35
C LEU A 68 -13.95 19.34 -2.26
N ALA A 69 -14.56 19.19 -1.07
CA ALA A 69 -15.65 18.26 -0.84
C ALA A 69 -16.88 18.68 -1.64
N GLU A 70 -17.24 19.97 -1.64
CA GLU A 70 -18.37 20.52 -2.42
C GLU A 70 -18.23 20.21 -3.91
N GLN A 71 -17.02 20.38 -4.46
CA GLN A 71 -16.73 20.02 -5.86
C GLN A 71 -16.81 18.50 -6.11
N GLY A 72 -16.44 17.68 -5.12
CA GLY A 72 -16.45 16.23 -5.21
C GLY A 72 -17.82 15.58 -5.00
N LYS A 73 -18.79 16.26 -4.37
CA LYS A 73 -20.09 15.67 -4.02
C LYS A 73 -20.86 15.15 -5.21
N GLN A 74 -20.93 15.93 -6.28
CA GLN A 74 -21.74 15.57 -7.45
C GLN A 74 -21.18 14.32 -8.14
N ALA A 75 -19.86 14.25 -8.33
CA ALA A 75 -19.18 13.08 -8.88
C ALA A 75 -19.26 11.86 -7.95
N GLY A 76 -19.28 12.07 -6.62
CA GLY A 76 -19.44 11.02 -5.63
C GLY A 76 -20.85 10.43 -5.61
N ALA A 77 -21.88 11.29 -5.64
CA ALA A 77 -23.28 10.88 -5.62
C ALA A 77 -23.67 10.05 -6.85
N GLU A 78 -23.18 10.41 -8.04
CA GLU A 78 -23.41 9.65 -9.27
C GLU A 78 -22.77 8.26 -9.23
N ARG A 79 -21.56 8.14 -8.67
CA ARG A 79 -20.89 6.84 -8.47
C ARG A 79 -21.57 6.00 -7.39
N GLY A 80 -22.12 6.65 -6.37
CA GLY A 80 -22.86 5.99 -5.29
C GLY A 80 -24.13 5.30 -5.80
N ALA A 81 -24.90 5.97 -6.66
CA ALA A 81 -26.09 5.38 -7.28
C ALA A 81 -25.75 4.13 -8.11
N GLY A 82 -24.69 4.19 -8.93
CA GLY A 82 -24.23 3.03 -9.71
C GLY A 82 -23.75 1.87 -8.85
N LEU A 83 -23.13 2.16 -7.70
CA LEU A 83 -22.72 1.12 -6.75
C LEU A 83 -23.92 0.50 -6.02
N ALA A 84 -24.89 1.32 -5.59
CA ALA A 84 -26.13 0.82 -4.98
C ALA A 84 -26.88 -0.07 -5.96
N GLU A 85 -26.98 0.31 -7.23
CA GLU A 85 -27.63 -0.47 -8.27
C GLU A 85 -26.89 -1.79 -8.54
N ALA A 86 -25.55 -1.76 -8.66
CA ALA A 86 -24.75 -2.98 -8.80
C ALA A 86 -24.93 -3.92 -7.61
N THR A 87 -24.93 -3.37 -6.39
CA THR A 87 -25.15 -4.14 -5.15
C THR A 87 -26.56 -4.72 -5.10
N ARG A 88 -27.56 -3.96 -5.58
CA ARG A 88 -28.95 -4.39 -5.65
C ARG A 88 -29.13 -5.56 -6.63
N ARG A 89 -28.45 -5.53 -7.78
CA ARG A 89 -28.39 -6.66 -8.73
C ARG A 89 -27.77 -7.91 -8.10
N VAL A 90 -26.68 -7.76 -7.35
CA VAL A 90 -26.09 -8.89 -6.60
C VAL A 90 -27.08 -9.43 -5.56
N ALA A 91 -27.86 -8.58 -4.89
CA ALA A 91 -28.91 -9.04 -3.99
C ALA A 91 -30.00 -9.83 -4.73
N ASP A 92 -30.42 -9.37 -5.92
CA ASP A 92 -31.40 -10.10 -6.75
C ASP A 92 -30.86 -11.48 -7.17
N ASP A 93 -29.59 -11.57 -7.57
CA ASP A 93 -28.94 -12.84 -7.92
C ASP A 93 -28.84 -13.79 -6.71
N LEU A 94 -28.71 -13.24 -5.49
CA LEU A 94 -28.61 -14.01 -4.25
C LEU A 94 -29.97 -14.41 -3.67
N GLU A 95 -31.07 -13.79 -4.08
CA GLU A 95 -32.41 -14.09 -3.56
C GLU A 95 -32.78 -15.56 -3.79
N ASP A 96 -32.40 -16.11 -4.95
CA ASP A 96 -32.66 -17.50 -5.32
C ASP A 96 -31.83 -18.52 -4.52
N THR A 97 -30.65 -18.13 -4.05
CA THR A 97 -29.71 -19.02 -3.35
C THR A 97 -29.77 -18.87 -1.83
N SER A 98 -30.00 -17.64 -1.33
CA SER A 98 -29.94 -17.30 0.09
C SER A 98 -30.72 -16.00 0.38
N PRO A 99 -32.04 -16.09 0.63
CA PRO A 99 -32.90 -14.92 0.90
C PRO A 99 -32.44 -14.10 2.10
N GLU A 100 -31.89 -14.77 3.13
CA GLU A 100 -31.34 -14.12 4.32
C GLU A 100 -30.17 -13.17 4.00
N ILE A 101 -29.30 -13.59 3.09
CA ILE A 101 -28.13 -12.79 2.67
C ILE A 101 -28.59 -11.68 1.73
N ALA A 102 -29.50 -11.98 0.81
CA ALA A 102 -30.07 -10.99 -0.11
C ALA A 102 -30.69 -9.81 0.65
N ARG A 103 -31.42 -10.05 1.75
CA ARG A 103 -31.95 -8.98 2.62
C ARG A 103 -30.87 -8.08 3.22
N HIS A 104 -29.75 -8.66 3.67
CA HIS A 104 -28.63 -7.89 4.22
C HIS A 104 -27.94 -7.06 3.13
N VAL A 105 -27.72 -7.65 1.96
CA VAL A 105 -27.13 -6.96 0.80
C VAL A 105 -28.04 -5.83 0.31
N ARG A 106 -29.36 -6.04 0.32
CA ARG A 106 -30.35 -5.00 -0.02
C ARG A 106 -30.34 -3.85 0.98
N THR A 107 -30.30 -4.15 2.28
CA THR A 107 -30.17 -3.14 3.34
C THR A 107 -28.86 -2.33 3.19
N ALA A 108 -27.78 -2.98 2.77
CA ALA A 108 -26.53 -2.30 2.48
C ALA A 108 -26.66 -1.38 1.25
N ALA A 109 -27.32 -1.83 0.18
CA ALA A 109 -27.61 -0.99 -0.98
C ALA A 109 -28.43 0.26 -0.62
N ASP A 110 -29.48 0.10 0.20
CA ASP A 110 -30.32 1.21 0.67
C ASP A 110 -29.53 2.21 1.51
N SER A 111 -28.59 1.72 2.32
CA SER A 111 -27.68 2.56 3.10
C SER A 111 -26.74 3.36 2.20
N ILE A 112 -26.20 2.75 1.14
CA ILE A 112 -25.33 3.42 0.15
C ILE A 112 -26.12 4.51 -0.58
N GLU A 113 -27.36 4.23 -0.98
CA GLU A 113 -28.23 5.17 -1.67
C GLU A 113 -28.62 6.36 -0.76
N SER A 114 -28.95 6.09 0.50
CA SER A 114 -29.22 7.14 1.50
C SER A 114 -28.03 8.08 1.69
N VAL A 115 -26.81 7.54 1.72
CA VAL A 115 -25.58 8.33 1.80
C VAL A 115 -25.35 9.13 0.52
N ALA A 116 -25.58 8.54 -0.65
CA ALA A 116 -25.45 9.23 -1.94
C ALA A 116 -26.45 10.40 -2.08
N ASN A 117 -27.69 10.21 -1.65
CA ASN A 117 -28.72 11.25 -1.63
C ASN A 117 -28.38 12.34 -0.61
N SER A 118 -27.93 11.96 0.60
CA SER A 118 -27.46 12.92 1.59
C SER A 118 -26.28 13.75 1.07
N LEU A 119 -25.36 13.15 0.29
CA LEU A 119 -24.24 13.86 -0.33
C LEU A 119 -24.69 14.81 -1.44
N ARG A 120 -25.80 14.51 -2.13
CA ARG A 120 -26.35 15.37 -3.19
C ARG A 120 -27.12 16.57 -2.63
N GLU A 121 -27.88 16.35 -1.56
CA GLU A 121 -28.86 17.32 -1.07
C GLU A 121 -28.34 18.18 0.10
N ARG A 122 -27.34 17.69 0.85
CA ARG A 122 -26.90 18.31 2.11
C ARG A 122 -25.52 18.98 2.00
N SER A 123 -25.32 20.01 2.80
CA SER A 123 -24.03 20.71 2.87
C SER A 123 -22.95 19.82 3.51
N VAL A 124 -21.66 20.09 3.26
CA VAL A 124 -20.57 19.35 3.94
C VAL A 124 -20.68 19.53 5.46
N GLY A 125 -21.08 20.73 5.92
CA GLY A 125 -21.33 21.02 7.33
C GLY A 125 -22.37 20.12 7.97
N ASP A 126 -23.50 19.86 7.29
CA ASP A 126 -24.53 18.95 7.78
C ASP A 126 -24.03 17.51 7.89
N LEU A 127 -23.25 17.05 6.91
CA LEU A 127 -22.65 15.71 6.92
C LEU A 127 -21.62 15.57 8.05
N MET A 128 -20.83 16.61 8.33
CA MET A 128 -19.91 16.64 9.47
C MET A 128 -20.65 16.59 10.81
N GLN A 129 -21.78 17.29 10.91
CA GLN A 129 -22.61 17.26 12.11
C GLN A 129 -23.21 15.88 12.35
N ASP A 130 -23.70 15.22 11.30
CA ASP A 130 -24.20 13.85 11.37
C ASP A 130 -23.09 12.85 11.72
N ALA A 131 -21.90 13.01 11.14
CA ALA A 131 -20.73 12.20 11.51
C ALA A 131 -20.35 12.38 12.98
N SER A 132 -20.41 13.61 13.50
CA SER A 132 -20.18 13.90 14.93
C SER A 132 -21.23 13.23 15.82
N SER A 133 -22.50 13.29 15.41
CA SER A 133 -23.59 12.60 16.09
C SER A 133 -23.35 11.08 16.09
N PHE A 134 -23.04 10.49 14.94
CA PHE A 134 -22.75 9.06 14.80
C PHE A 134 -21.59 8.61 15.68
N ALA A 135 -20.49 9.38 15.72
CA ALA A 135 -19.35 9.09 16.58
C ALA A 135 -19.72 9.00 18.07
N ARG A 136 -20.67 9.83 18.52
CA ARG A 136 -21.16 9.81 19.90
C ARG A 136 -22.12 8.65 20.19
N HIS A 137 -22.95 8.27 19.21
CA HIS A 137 -23.94 7.20 19.38
C HIS A 137 -23.32 5.80 19.22
N GLN A 138 -22.35 5.66 18.32
CA GLN A 138 -21.73 4.38 17.97
C GLN A 138 -20.20 4.51 17.88
N PRO A 139 -19.51 4.66 19.03
CA PRO A 139 -18.06 4.87 19.05
C PRO A 139 -17.28 3.73 18.38
N ALA A 140 -17.69 2.47 18.60
CA ALA A 140 -17.01 1.32 18.01
C ALA A 140 -17.07 1.31 16.47
N ALA A 141 -18.24 1.62 15.88
CA ALA A 141 -18.41 1.68 14.44
C ALA A 141 -17.61 2.84 13.83
N PHE A 142 -17.59 4.00 14.50
CA PHE A 142 -16.80 5.15 14.07
C PHE A 142 -15.29 4.85 14.04
N PHE A 143 -14.74 4.24 15.09
CA PHE A 143 -13.32 3.85 15.09
C PHE A 143 -13.00 2.82 14.01
N GLY A 144 -13.87 1.84 13.78
CA GLY A 144 -13.71 0.88 12.69
C GLY A 144 -13.70 1.55 11.31
N ALA A 145 -14.64 2.46 11.06
CA ALA A 145 -14.70 3.23 9.83
C ALA A 145 -13.47 4.13 9.64
N ALA A 146 -13.00 4.80 10.70
CA ALA A 146 -11.81 5.65 10.67
C ALA A 146 -10.54 4.85 10.33
N MET A 147 -10.38 3.65 10.90
CA MET A 147 -9.26 2.77 10.57
C MET A 147 -9.29 2.34 9.10
N LEU A 148 -10.46 1.94 8.60
CA LEU A 148 -10.63 1.57 7.19
C LEU A 148 -10.35 2.75 6.24
N ALA A 149 -10.85 3.95 6.58
CA ALA A 149 -10.59 5.15 5.81
C ALA A 149 -9.10 5.52 5.81
N GLY A 150 -8.44 5.48 6.98
CA GLY A 150 -7.00 5.71 7.10
C GLY A 150 -6.18 4.71 6.29
N PHE A 151 -6.55 3.43 6.33
CA PHE A 151 -5.91 2.40 5.51
C PHE A 151 -6.14 2.64 4.02
N ALA A 152 -7.35 3.00 3.60
CA ALA A 152 -7.66 3.28 2.20
C ALA A 152 -6.83 4.47 1.68
N ILE A 153 -6.69 5.54 2.48
CA ILE A 153 -5.84 6.69 2.15
C ILE A 153 -4.37 6.26 2.06
N ALA A 154 -3.86 5.51 3.04
CA ALA A 154 -2.48 5.00 3.04
C ALA A 154 -2.22 4.09 1.83
N ARG A 155 -3.18 3.22 1.51
CA ARG A 155 -3.13 2.31 0.37
C ARG A 155 -3.14 3.08 -0.95
N PHE A 156 -3.94 4.14 -1.05
CA PHE A 156 -4.00 5.00 -2.23
C PHE A 156 -2.70 5.79 -2.39
N ALA A 157 -2.18 6.40 -1.33
CA ALA A 157 -0.90 7.11 -1.35
C ALA A 157 0.26 6.18 -1.72
N LYS A 158 0.29 4.95 -1.20
CA LYS A 158 1.28 3.94 -1.62
C LYS A 158 1.09 3.54 -3.08
N SER A 159 -0.16 3.36 -3.53
CA SER A 159 -0.47 3.00 -4.92
C SER A 159 -0.10 4.10 -5.90
N SER A 160 -0.36 5.37 -5.58
CA SER A 160 -0.06 6.50 -6.45
C SER A 160 1.45 6.71 -6.58
N SER A 161 2.22 6.43 -5.53
CA SER A 161 3.70 6.46 -5.58
C SER A 161 4.30 5.38 -6.50
N SER A 162 3.56 4.32 -6.80
CA SER A 162 4.02 3.23 -7.68
C SER A 162 3.81 3.54 -9.17
N GLY A 163 3.19 4.68 -9.51
CA GLY A 163 3.04 5.17 -10.88
C GLY A 163 4.22 6.02 -11.38
N MET A 164 5.16 6.37 -10.50
CA MET A 164 6.35 7.18 -10.81
C MET A 164 7.64 6.36 -10.66
N SER A 165 7.62 5.12 -11.15
CA SER A 165 8.83 4.37 -11.50
C SER A 165 8.80 4.11 -13.00
N GLY A 166 8.73 5.21 -13.76
CA GLY A 166 9.03 5.21 -15.17
C GLY A 166 10.50 4.90 -15.37
N ALA A 167 10.75 3.73 -15.95
CA ALA A 167 11.80 3.52 -16.95
C ALA A 167 13.21 4.02 -16.60
N THR A 168 13.89 3.33 -15.68
CA THR A 168 15.28 2.93 -15.98
C THR A 168 15.23 1.45 -16.38
N GLN A 169 14.66 1.18 -17.55
CA GLN A 169 15.16 0.05 -18.30
C GLN A 169 16.60 0.40 -18.67
N THR A 170 17.54 -0.15 -17.91
CA THR A 170 18.92 -0.29 -18.36
C THR A 170 18.86 -1.12 -19.64
N ARG A 171 18.76 -0.40 -20.76
CA ARG A 171 18.88 -0.90 -22.11
C ARG A 171 20.30 -1.45 -22.21
N TYR A 172 20.48 -2.75 -21.98
CA TYR A 172 21.68 -3.43 -22.43
C TYR A 172 21.78 -3.18 -23.94
N PRO A 173 22.87 -2.61 -24.46
CA PRO A 173 23.06 -2.53 -25.90
C PRO A 173 23.22 -3.97 -26.39
N GLN A 174 22.14 -4.54 -26.91
CA GLN A 174 22.19 -5.75 -27.71
C GLN A 174 22.92 -5.38 -29.00
N ARG A 175 24.25 -5.55 -28.95
CA ARG A 175 25.15 -5.42 -30.10
C ARG A 175 24.72 -6.47 -31.10
N GLY A 176 24.14 -6.03 -32.22
CA GLY A 176 23.71 -6.90 -33.29
C GLY A 176 24.87 -7.74 -33.81
N TYR A 177 24.71 -9.06 -33.72
CA TYR A 177 25.44 -9.97 -34.58
C TYR A 177 24.52 -10.23 -35.78
N SER A 178 24.71 -9.41 -36.80
CA SER A 178 24.17 -9.60 -38.13
C SER A 178 24.60 -10.96 -38.67
N GLY A 179 23.65 -11.70 -39.23
CA GLY A 179 23.87 -13.01 -39.83
C GLY A 179 24.95 -12.98 -40.90
N ALA A 180 25.85 -13.95 -40.82
CA ALA A 180 26.71 -14.36 -41.92
C ALA A 180 26.39 -15.84 -42.21
N ALA A 181 25.93 -16.07 -43.43
CA ALA A 181 25.53 -17.35 -43.99
C ALA A 181 26.64 -18.42 -43.88
N HIS A 182 26.22 -19.67 -43.71
CA HIS A 182 26.98 -20.84 -44.15
C HIS A 182 25.99 -21.94 -44.55
N SER A 183 25.83 -22.06 -45.86
CA SER A 183 25.36 -23.24 -46.56
C SER A 183 26.39 -24.38 -46.44
N ALA A 184 25.95 -25.57 -46.07
CA ALA A 184 26.52 -26.83 -46.56
C ALA A 184 25.59 -27.97 -46.15
N GLY A 185 24.98 -28.64 -47.14
CA GLY A 185 24.19 -29.84 -46.91
C GLY A 185 25.06 -31.04 -46.56
N VAL A 186 24.43 -32.07 -46.01
CA VAL A 186 24.70 -33.49 -46.31
C VAL A 186 23.52 -34.30 -45.76
N GLN A 187 23.10 -35.24 -46.59
CA GLN A 187 21.98 -36.15 -46.46
C GLN A 187 22.55 -37.52 -46.04
N GLY A 188 21.99 -38.20 -45.03
CA GLY A 188 22.39 -39.58 -44.71
C GLY A 188 21.93 -40.16 -43.36
N ASP A 189 21.04 -41.16 -43.46
CA ASP A 189 20.81 -42.35 -42.60
C ASP A 189 20.15 -42.28 -41.20
N PRO A 190 19.12 -43.10 -40.90
CA PRO A 190 18.54 -43.25 -39.56
C PRO A 190 19.17 -44.43 -38.81
N SER A 191 19.81 -44.18 -37.67
CA SER A 191 20.20 -45.24 -36.73
C SER A 191 20.16 -44.79 -35.27
N TYR A 192 19.63 -45.67 -34.43
CA TYR A 192 19.34 -45.50 -33.01
C TYR A 192 20.53 -44.96 -32.20
N GLY A 193 20.31 -43.87 -31.46
CA GLY A 193 21.27 -43.30 -30.51
C GLY A 193 20.55 -42.58 -29.36
N VAL A 194 20.87 -42.99 -28.14
CA VAL A 194 20.26 -42.59 -26.85
C VAL A 194 20.29 -41.07 -26.63
N PRO A 195 19.21 -40.41 -26.17
CA PRO A 195 19.29 -39.00 -25.77
C PRO A 195 20.08 -38.87 -24.46
N ALA A 196 21.22 -38.19 -24.51
CA ALA A 196 21.97 -37.76 -23.33
C ALA A 196 21.17 -36.71 -22.53
N PRO A 197 21.22 -36.71 -21.18
CA PRO A 197 20.43 -35.79 -20.37
C PRO A 197 20.91 -34.34 -20.55
N SER A 198 19.96 -33.46 -20.83
CA SER A 198 20.17 -32.01 -20.83
C SER A 198 20.57 -31.55 -19.43
N PRO A 199 21.65 -30.77 -19.24
CA PRO A 199 21.94 -30.18 -17.96
C PRO A 199 20.86 -29.14 -17.64
N ALA A 200 20.08 -29.42 -16.59
CA ALA A 200 19.10 -28.49 -16.06
C ALA A 200 19.80 -27.16 -15.74
N GLY A 201 19.35 -26.10 -16.42
CA GLY A 201 19.75 -24.73 -16.19
C GLY A 201 19.53 -24.37 -14.72
N ARG A 202 20.64 -24.09 -14.06
CA ARG A 202 20.76 -23.67 -12.66
C ARG A 202 20.00 -22.34 -12.47
N ALA A 203 18.95 -22.35 -11.66
CA ALA A 203 18.22 -21.13 -11.29
C ALA A 203 19.08 -20.26 -10.33
N PRO A 204 19.11 -18.93 -10.49
CA PRO A 204 19.87 -18.03 -9.63
C PRO A 204 19.17 -17.82 -8.27
N GLY A 205 19.86 -18.12 -7.16
CA GLY A 205 19.36 -17.76 -5.82
C GLY A 205 19.70 -18.66 -4.63
N TRP A 206 20.78 -19.46 -4.65
CA TRP A 206 21.20 -20.25 -3.48
C TRP A 206 22.71 -20.13 -3.24
N VAL A 207 23.09 -19.70 -2.03
CA VAL A 207 24.46 -19.77 -1.50
C VAL A 207 24.40 -20.62 -0.23
N PRO A 208 25.14 -21.74 -0.12
CA PRO A 208 25.05 -22.60 1.05
C PRO A 208 25.71 -21.95 2.28
N ALA A 209 25.14 -22.24 3.45
CA ALA A 209 25.64 -21.86 4.77
C ALA A 209 26.63 -22.89 5.34
N GLY A 210 27.57 -22.41 6.17
CA GLY A 210 28.58 -23.19 6.91
C GLY A 210 29.98 -22.79 6.46
N ASP A 211 30.96 -22.47 7.30
CA ASP A 211 31.13 -22.47 8.75
C ASP A 211 32.23 -21.45 9.07
N GLU A 212 32.32 -20.98 10.33
CA GLU A 212 33.55 -20.91 11.14
C GLU A 212 33.50 -19.80 12.20
N ARG A 213 33.54 -20.26 13.46
CA ARG A 213 33.67 -19.53 14.71
C ARG A 213 35.15 -19.31 15.05
N SER A 214 35.42 -18.28 15.88
CA SER A 214 36.63 -18.08 16.74
C SER A 214 37.93 -17.73 16.00
N SER A 215 38.86 -16.89 16.46
CA SER A 215 39.14 -16.19 17.73
C SER A 215 40.23 -15.09 17.52
N GLU A 216 40.40 -14.21 18.53
CA GLU A 216 41.63 -13.44 18.88
C GLU A 216 42.13 -12.30 17.95
N ALA A 217 42.08 -11.02 18.35
CA ALA A 217 42.91 -10.32 19.36
C ALA A 217 44.34 -10.01 18.90
N LEU A 218 44.59 -8.84 18.28
CA LEU A 218 45.87 -8.10 18.36
C LEU A 218 45.70 -6.60 17.96
N LYS A 219 46.02 -5.71 18.92
CA LYS A 219 46.61 -4.36 18.73
C LYS A 219 48.02 -4.43 19.35
N PRO A 220 48.94 -3.44 19.28
CA PRO A 220 49.14 -2.28 18.37
C PRO A 220 50.58 -2.19 17.82
N ALA A 221 50.83 -1.38 16.77
CA ALA A 221 52.14 -0.85 16.32
C ALA A 221 51.96 -0.23 14.92
N THR A 222 52.51 0.87 14.43
CA THR A 222 53.43 1.93 14.89
C THR A 222 53.34 3.01 13.80
N MET A 223 53.38 4.29 14.16
CA MET A 223 53.46 5.40 13.18
C MET A 223 54.81 5.39 12.46
N PRO A 224 54.85 5.87 11.20
CA PRO A 224 55.89 6.83 10.84
C PRO A 224 55.29 8.18 10.43
N ALA A 225 55.68 9.20 11.20
CA ALA A 225 55.66 10.60 10.81
C ALA A 225 56.74 10.85 9.75
N ALA A 226 56.44 11.61 8.69
CA ALA A 226 57.42 12.37 7.92
C ALA A 226 56.78 13.18 6.77
N THR A 227 56.80 14.52 6.93
CA THR A 227 57.21 15.52 5.91
C THR A 227 56.34 15.68 4.65
N LEU A 228 56.09 16.84 4.04
CA LEU A 228 56.34 18.26 4.30
C LEU A 228 55.68 18.96 3.09
N GLY A 229 54.87 19.98 3.33
CA GLY A 229 54.69 21.08 2.40
C GLY A 229 53.54 21.01 1.39
N GLY A 230 52.95 22.19 1.15
CA GLY A 230 52.49 22.50 -0.20
C GLY A 230 51.08 23.06 -0.37
N ALA A 231 50.84 24.25 0.18
CA ALA A 231 50.09 25.35 -0.44
C ALA A 231 48.66 25.12 -0.97
N VAL A 232 47.73 25.79 -0.27
CA VAL A 232 46.51 26.37 -0.83
C VAL A 232 46.83 27.25 -2.04
N ALA A 233 46.19 27.00 -3.18
CA ALA A 233 46.25 27.89 -4.34
C ALA A 233 44.83 28.12 -4.89
N HIS A 234 44.32 29.30 -4.53
CA HIS A 234 43.24 30.01 -5.17
C HIS A 234 43.48 30.06 -6.69
N LYS A 235 42.45 29.78 -7.50
CA LYS A 235 42.50 29.98 -8.96
C LYS A 235 41.80 31.29 -9.32
N PRO A 236 42.54 32.37 -9.62
CA PRO A 236 41.99 33.56 -10.24
C PRO A 236 42.14 33.49 -11.77
N GLY A 237 41.16 34.03 -12.49
CA GLY A 237 41.37 34.56 -13.84
C GLY A 237 41.05 33.64 -15.02
N ASP A 238 39.76 33.50 -15.33
CA ASP A 238 39.31 33.40 -16.73
C ASP A 238 38.61 34.71 -17.08
N ALA A 239 39.42 35.75 -17.30
CA ALA A 239 38.97 37.02 -17.86
C ALA A 239 38.79 36.85 -19.38
N LYS A 240 37.53 36.83 -19.83
CA LYS A 240 37.19 37.04 -21.23
C LYS A 240 37.33 38.53 -21.57
N PRO A 241 38.09 38.91 -22.61
CA PRO A 241 38.17 40.30 -23.05
C PRO A 241 36.91 40.67 -23.85
N GLY A 242 36.27 41.79 -23.53
CA GLY A 242 35.38 42.49 -24.46
C GLY A 242 33.89 42.58 -24.12
N SER A 243 33.50 42.85 -22.87
CA SER A 243 32.12 43.31 -22.59
C SER A 243 32.15 44.35 -21.46
N MET A 244 32.01 45.62 -21.82
CA MET A 244 31.85 46.73 -20.87
C MET A 244 30.55 46.56 -20.07
N PRO A 245 30.54 46.75 -18.74
CA PRO A 245 29.30 47.02 -18.03
C PRO A 245 28.88 48.48 -18.26
N THR A 246 27.68 48.68 -18.81
CA THR A 246 27.03 49.99 -18.92
C THR A 246 26.67 50.53 -17.55
N ILE A 247 27.17 51.72 -17.21
CA ILE A 247 26.72 52.50 -16.04
C ILE A 247 25.38 53.16 -16.40
N PRO A 248 24.32 53.06 -15.58
CA PRO A 248 23.11 53.85 -15.79
C PRO A 248 23.42 55.32 -15.49
N LYS A 249 23.11 56.20 -16.45
CA LYS A 249 23.15 57.66 -16.24
C LYS A 249 21.98 58.07 -15.36
N GLU A 250 22.28 58.67 -14.21
CA GLU A 250 21.33 59.58 -13.57
C GLU A 250 21.21 60.87 -14.38
N THR A 251 20.00 61.42 -14.46
CA THR A 251 19.69 62.77 -14.93
C THR A 251 18.23 63.09 -14.61
N PRO A 252 17.82 64.37 -14.58
CA PRO A 252 18.54 65.59 -14.21
C PRO A 252 18.14 66.16 -12.84
#